data_AF-A0A933IX14-F1
#
_entry.id   AF-A0A933IX14-F1
#
_cell.length_a   1.000
_cell.length_b   1.000
_cell.length_c   1.000
_cell.angle_alpha   90.00
_cell.angle_beta   90.00
_cell.angle_gamma   90.00
#
_symmetry.space_group_name_H-M   'P 1'
#
loop_
_entity.id
_entity.type
_entity.pdbx_description
1 polymer ?
#
loop_
_entity_poly.entity_id
_entity_poly.type
_entity_poly.pdbx_seq_one_letter_code
_entity_poly.pdbx_strand_id
1 'polypeptide(L)' 'MADFPGAAWFEDLKEKVNRVEGFQQAARWFQGKVGWKVDDVTYLLSIANERVQSVQIGPEG' A
#
# COMPACT_ATOMS: atom_id res chain seq x y z
N MET A 1 -6.43 -20.52 -9.51
CA MET A 1 -6.22 -19.56 -8.41
C MET A 1 -6.40 -18.18 -9.01
N ALA A 2 -7.15 -17.29 -8.36
CA ALA A 2 -7.23 -15.91 -8.83
C ALA A 2 -5.83 -15.30 -8.64
N ASP A 3 -5.21 -14.82 -9.71
CA ASP A 3 -3.93 -14.14 -9.65
C ASP A 3 -4.03 -13.02 -8.63
N PHE A 4 -3.28 -13.11 -7.53
CA PHE A 4 -3.23 -12.02 -6.58
C PHE A 4 -2.80 -10.76 -7.34
N PRO A 5 -3.44 -9.60 -7.12
CA PRO A 5 -3.19 -8.43 -7.95
C PRO A 5 -1.70 -8.07 -7.92
N GLY A 6 -1.07 -8.12 -9.09
CA GLY A 6 0.36 -7.88 -9.22
C GLY A 6 0.76 -6.44 -8.90
N ALA A 7 2.05 -6.13 -9.04
CA ALA A 7 2.63 -4.82 -8.70
C ALA A 7 1.87 -3.60 -9.25
N ALA A 8 1.37 -3.69 -10.48
CA ALA A 8 0.61 -2.62 -11.12
C ALA A 8 -0.68 -2.25 -10.37
N TRP A 9 -1.34 -3.22 -9.73
CA TRP A 9 -2.54 -2.96 -8.95
C TRP A 9 -2.23 -2.18 -7.68
N PHE A 10 -1.09 -2.45 -7.03
CA PHE A 10 -0.71 -1.71 -5.83
C PHE A 10 -0.34 -0.25 -6.12
N GLU A 11 0.28 0.02 -7.26
CA GLU A 11 0.53 1.39 -7.70
C GLU A 11 -0.79 2.12 -8.01
N ASP A 12 -1.73 1.46 -8.69
CA ASP A 12 -3.08 2.02 -8.91
C ASP A 12 -3.84 2.25 -7.60
N LEU A 13 -3.72 1.32 -6.63
CA LEU A 13 -4.30 1.48 -5.29
C LEU A 13 -3.71 2.70 -4.57
N LYS A 14 -2.38 2.87 -4.60
CA LYS A 14 -1.70 4.05 -4.05
C LYS A 14 -2.26 5.33 -4.67
N GLU A 15 -2.40 5.39 -5.99
CA GLU A 15 -2.96 6.56 -6.66
C GLU A 15 -4.41 6.84 -6.27
N LYS A 16 -5.25 5.81 -6.22
CA LYS A 16 -6.68 5.92 -5.86
C LYS A 16 -6.88 6.36 -4.43
N VAL A 17 -6.24 5.68 -3.48
CA VAL A 17 -6.36 5.97 -2.05
C VAL A 17 -5.86 7.38 -1.71
N ASN A 18 -4.80 7.84 -2.36
CA ASN A 18 -4.28 9.20 -2.19
C ASN A 18 -5.22 10.31 -2.71
N ARG A 19 -6.32 9.97 -3.38
CA ARG A 19 -7.38 10.90 -3.80
C ARG A 19 -8.60 10.88 -2.86
N VAL A 20 -8.65 9.95 -1.91
CA VAL A 20 -9.76 9.84 -0.95
C VAL A 20 -9.48 10.75 0.24
N GLU A 21 -10.26 11.81 0.38
CA GLU A 21 -10.10 12.78 1.49
C GLU A 21 -10.19 12.12 2.87
N GLY A 22 -11.15 11.21 3.05
CA GLY A 22 -11.29 10.46 4.30
C GLY A 22 -10.07 9.60 4.64
N PHE A 23 -9.37 9.08 3.63
CA PHE A 23 -8.10 8.39 3.86
C PHE A 23 -7.03 9.37 4.32
N GLN A 24 -6.88 10.54 3.67
CA GLN A 24 -5.88 11.53 4.05
C GLN A 24 -6.07 11.99 5.49
N GLN A 25 -7.32 12.26 5.89
CA GLN A 25 -7.68 12.65 7.26
C GLN A 25 -7.35 11.54 8.27
N ALA A 26 -7.61 10.27 7.94
CA ALA A 26 -7.26 9.14 8.80
C ALA A 26 -5.73 8.91 8.86
N ALA A 27 -5.05 9.00 7.71
CA ALA A 27 -3.61 8.82 7.57
C ALA A 27 -2.80 9.90 8.28
N ARG A 28 -3.40 11.04 8.63
CA ARG A 28 -2.78 12.04 9.51
C ARG A 28 -2.31 11.48 10.85
N TRP A 29 -3.01 10.47 11.36
CA TRP A 29 -2.71 9.84 12.65
C TRP A 29 -1.86 8.57 12.52
N PHE A 30 -1.47 8.19 11.30
CA PHE A 30 -0.77 6.94 11.02
C PHE A 30 0.53 7.18 10.25
N GLN A 31 1.64 6.71 10.80
CA GLN A 31 2.92 6.65 10.14
C GLN A 31 3.49 5.24 10.26
N GLY A 32 3.61 4.53 9.14
CA GLY A 32 4.00 3.13 9.15
C GLY A 32 3.80 2.44 7.82
N LYS A 33 3.82 1.10 7.84
CA LYS A 33 3.58 0.27 6.67
C LYS A 33 2.33 -0.57 6.87
N VAL A 34 1.50 -0.67 5.84
CA VAL A 34 0.35 -1.59 5.78
C VAL A 34 0.54 -2.47 4.56
N GLY A 35 0.30 -3.77 4.69
CA GLY A 35 0.53 -4.65 3.55
C GLY A 35 -0.06 -6.04 3.71
N TRP A 36 0.18 -6.82 2.67
CA TRP A 36 -0.29 -8.19 2.53
C TRP A 36 0.89 -9.10 2.24
N LYS A 37 0.83 -10.31 2.79
CA LYS A 37 1.74 -11.40 2.46
C LYS A 37 0.97 -12.44 1.66
N VAL A 38 1.47 -12.76 0.49
CA VAL A 38 0.90 -13.77 -0.41
C VAL A 38 2.01 -14.70 -0.83
N ASP A 39 1.90 -15.94 -0.40
CA ASP A 39 2.98 -16.92 -0.46
C ASP A 39 4.28 -16.33 0.12
N ASP A 40 5.35 -16.29 -0.68
CA ASP A 40 6.66 -15.74 -0.29
C ASP A 40 6.86 -14.27 -0.66
N VAL A 41 5.83 -13.59 -1.18
CA VAL A 41 5.90 -12.19 -1.60
C VAL A 41 5.16 -11.29 -0.63
N THR A 42 5.82 -10.24 -0.19
CA THR A 42 5.25 -9.19 0.66
C THR A 42 5.01 -7.93 -0.16
N TYR A 43 3.81 -7.35 -0.01
CA TYR A 43 3.38 -6.12 -0.67
C TYR A 43 3.09 -5.07 0.41
N LEU A 44 3.93 -4.05 0.53
CA LEU A 44 3.83 -3.03 1.57
C LEU A 44 3.54 -1.66 0.96
N LEU A 45 2.54 -0.99 1.49
CA LEU A 45 2.27 0.43 1.31
C LEU A 45 2.89 1.20 2.47
N SER A 46 3.81 2.11 2.18
CA SER A 46 4.35 3.02 3.21
C SER A 46 3.46 4.26 3.30
N ILE A 47 2.94 4.55 4.49
CA ILE A 47 2.04 5.68 4.74
C ILE A 47 2.76 6.69 5.63
N ALA A 48 2.83 7.93 5.16
CA ALA A 48 3.34 9.08 5.91
C ALA A 48 2.79 10.37 5.29
N ASN A 49 2.73 11.44 6.08
CA ASN A 49 2.25 12.76 5.64
C ASN A 49 0.89 12.66 4.92
N GLU A 50 -0.07 11.97 5.55
CA GLU A 50 -1.46 11.86 5.08
C GLU A 50 -1.62 11.08 3.76
N ARG A 51 -0.56 10.40 3.28
CA ARG A 51 -0.55 9.76 1.95
C ARG A 51 0.24 8.46 1.95
N VAL A 52 -0.08 7.58 1.00
CA VAL A 52 0.77 6.46 0.61
C VAL A 52 1.95 6.99 -0.21
N GLN A 53 3.15 6.84 0.32
CA GLN A 53 4.40 7.34 -0.26
C GLN A 53 4.99 6.39 -1.30
N SER A 54 5.03 5.09 -0.98
CA SER A 54 5.68 4.08 -1.81
C SER A 54 4.99 2.72 -1.69
N VAL A 55 5.14 1.94 -2.75
CA VAL A 55 4.84 0.51 -2.78
C VAL A 55 6.17 -0.23 -2.76
N GLN A 56 6.30 -1.21 -1.87
CA GLN A 56 7.43 -2.12 -1.81
C GLN A 56 6.92 -3.54 -2.06
N ILE A 57 7.56 -4.25 -2.99
CA ILE A 57 7.22 -5.62 -3.35
C ILE A 57 8.50 -6.43 -3.35
N GLY A 58 8.52 -7.51 -2.57
CA GLY A 58 9.67 -8.37 -2.50
C GLY A 58 9.54 -9.49 -1.48
N PRO A 59 10.51 -10.42 -1.46
CA PRO A 59 10.61 -11.43 -0.42
C PRO A 59 10.82 -10.76 0.96
N GLU A 60 10.41 -11.45 2.03
CA GLU A 60 10.79 -11.05 3.39
C GLU A 60 12.32 -10.95 3.50
N GLY A 61 12.80 -9.78 3.92
CA GLY A 61 14.21 -9.50 4.23
C GLY A 61 14.32 -8.83 5.58
#